data_AF-A0A844XEB5-F1
#
_entry.id   AF-A0A844XEB5-F1
#
_cell.length_a   1.000
_cell.length_b   1.000
_cell.length_c   1.000
_cell.angle_alpha   90.00
_cell.angle_beta   90.00
_cell.angle_gamma   90.00
#
_symmetry.space_group_name_H-M   'P 1'
#
loop_
_entity.id
_entity.type
_entity.pdbx_description
1 polymer ?
#
loop_
_entity_poly.entity_id
_entity_poly.type
_entity_poly.pdbx_seq_one_letter_code
_entity_poly.pdbx_strand_id
1 'polypeptide(L)'
;MKVFTAIAAAAITFAIPSQAFAQDTVPPAAEMQLAREIIDNGYPPETRMGMFDDVIIQLLAQMRASLPDVSDNPEMAVAFDRHVERVRATSMEVLAGHLDSLMESMVVAYAEQFTIEELQGLHSFIMTPEGHGFLARMSEVNGHPAFAKANQAYMQDYLAKMPGLVEQLRADVEKINGEKIGGE
;
A
#
# COMPACT_ATOMS: atom_id res chain seq x y z
N MET A 1 10.48 55.89 -58.08
CA MET A 1 10.11 55.33 -56.78
C MET A 1 9.45 53.98 -56.97
N LYS A 2 10.13 52.88 -56.63
CA LYS A 2 9.54 51.54 -56.51
C LYS A 2 10.15 50.91 -55.26
N VAL A 3 9.31 50.68 -54.26
CA VAL A 3 9.68 50.09 -52.96
C VAL A 3 9.53 48.57 -53.11
N PHE A 4 10.61 47.82 -52.86
CA PHE A 4 10.56 46.37 -52.72
C PHE A 4 10.50 46.02 -51.23
N THR A 5 9.38 45.44 -50.81
CA THR A 5 9.16 44.91 -49.48
C THR A 5 9.66 43.47 -49.45
N ALA A 6 10.71 43.19 -48.69
CA ALA A 6 11.18 41.83 -48.42
C ALA A 6 10.51 41.32 -47.13
N ILE A 7 9.68 40.29 -47.22
CA ILE A 7 9.12 39.56 -46.08
C ILE A 7 10.08 38.42 -45.77
N ALA A 8 10.78 38.50 -44.63
CA ALA A 8 11.57 37.41 -44.09
C ALA A 8 10.65 36.41 -43.39
N ALA A 9 10.61 35.17 -43.88
CA ALA A 9 9.91 34.06 -43.25
C ALA A 9 10.74 33.54 -42.06
N ALA A 10 10.27 33.82 -40.84
CA ALA A 10 10.81 33.21 -39.63
C ALA A 10 10.26 31.78 -39.48
N ALA A 11 11.12 30.78 -39.63
CA ALA A 11 10.80 29.39 -39.34
C ALA A 11 10.81 29.17 -37.82
N ILE A 12 9.63 28.97 -37.23
CA ILE A 12 9.46 28.55 -35.84
C ILE A 12 9.64 27.03 -35.81
N THR A 13 10.82 26.55 -35.43
CA THR A 13 11.03 25.14 -35.08
C THR A 13 10.43 24.88 -33.70
N PHE A 14 9.25 24.24 -33.68
CA PHE A 14 8.71 23.63 -32.47
C PHE A 14 9.62 22.46 -32.07
N ALA A 15 10.34 22.62 -30.97
CA ALA A 15 11.01 21.51 -30.29
C ALA A 15 9.92 20.60 -29.71
N ILE A 16 9.66 19.48 -30.36
CA ILE A 16 8.86 18.40 -29.78
C ILE A 16 9.73 17.82 -28.66
N PRO A 17 9.29 17.83 -27.39
CA PRO A 17 10.00 17.14 -26.33
C PRO A 17 9.99 15.65 -26.68
N SER A 18 11.15 15.12 -27.05
CA SER A 18 11.38 13.69 -27.09
C SER A 18 11.13 13.15 -25.69
N GLN A 19 10.03 12.46 -25.49
CA GLN A 19 9.85 11.63 -24.30
C GLN A 19 10.95 10.58 -24.36
N ALA A 20 12.00 10.80 -23.57
CA ALA A 20 12.97 9.77 -23.28
C ALA A 20 12.20 8.65 -22.61
N PHE A 21 11.94 7.57 -23.34
CA PHE A 21 11.55 6.32 -22.75
C PHE A 21 12.63 5.98 -21.74
N ALA A 22 12.27 5.98 -20.46
CA ALA A 22 13.09 5.39 -19.41
C ALA A 22 13.43 3.98 -19.91
N GLN A 23 14.70 3.76 -20.24
CA GLN A 23 15.15 2.41 -20.51
C GLN A 23 14.99 1.65 -19.20
N ASP A 24 14.41 0.44 -19.26
CA ASP A 24 14.40 -0.54 -18.17
C ASP A 24 15.84 -0.99 -17.87
N THR A 25 16.67 -0.05 -17.42
CA THR A 25 18.01 -0.34 -16.92
C THR A 25 17.84 -0.86 -15.51
N VAL A 26 18.13 -2.15 -15.36
CA VAL A 26 18.34 -2.77 -14.05
C VAL A 26 19.12 -1.79 -13.16
N PRO A 27 18.63 -1.48 -11.94
CA PRO A 27 19.30 -0.53 -11.07
C PRO A 27 20.76 -0.92 -10.87
N PRO A 28 21.69 0.05 -10.75
CA PRO A 28 23.08 -0.30 -10.54
C PRO A 28 23.25 -1.06 -9.22
N ALA A 29 24.29 -1.89 -9.16
CA ALA A 29 24.44 -2.87 -8.08
C ALA A 29 24.59 -2.24 -6.68
N ALA A 30 25.08 -1.01 -6.60
CA ALA A 30 25.26 -0.30 -5.33
C ALA A 30 23.92 0.12 -4.72
N GLU A 31 22.99 0.60 -5.54
CA GLU A 31 21.63 0.98 -5.18
C GLU A 31 20.86 -0.25 -4.70
N MET A 32 20.96 -1.36 -5.44
CA MET A 32 20.36 -2.64 -5.06
C MET A 32 20.88 -3.15 -3.71
N GLN A 33 22.20 -3.01 -3.45
CA GLN A 33 22.78 -3.42 -2.19
C GLN A 33 22.27 -2.57 -1.03
N LEU A 34 22.33 -1.25 -1.14
CA LEU A 34 21.86 -0.34 -0.09
C LEU A 34 20.36 -0.49 0.18
N ALA A 35 19.56 -0.61 -0.89
CA ALA A 35 18.13 -0.88 -0.76
C ALA A 35 17.87 -2.18 0.02
N ARG A 36 18.62 -3.25 -0.25
CA ARG A 36 18.51 -4.51 0.50
C ARG A 36 18.84 -4.35 1.97
N GLU A 37 19.95 -3.68 2.28
CA GLU A 37 20.34 -3.39 3.67
C GLU A 37 19.26 -2.57 4.38
N ILE A 38 18.69 -1.55 3.72
CA ILE A 38 17.58 -0.76 4.28
C ILE A 38 16.35 -1.62 4.55
N ILE A 39 15.92 -2.45 3.60
CA ILE A 39 14.76 -3.32 3.74
C ILE A 39 14.98 -4.36 4.84
N ASP A 40 16.16 -4.98 4.91
CA ASP A 40 16.49 -5.98 5.92
C ASP A 40 16.55 -5.37 7.32
N ASN A 41 17.00 -4.11 7.47
CA ASN A 41 16.93 -3.41 8.77
C ASN A 41 15.49 -3.03 9.15
N GLY A 42 14.65 -2.67 8.19
CA GLY A 42 13.24 -2.34 8.43
C GLY A 42 12.36 -3.56 8.68
N TYR A 43 12.69 -4.69 8.04
CA TYR A 43 11.98 -5.97 8.12
C TYR A 43 12.99 -7.11 8.29
N PRO A 44 13.53 -7.35 9.49
CA PRO A 44 14.57 -8.36 9.69
C PRO A 44 14.12 -9.74 9.21
N PRO A 45 14.93 -10.50 8.45
CA PRO A 45 14.56 -11.83 7.92
C PRO A 45 13.98 -12.78 8.97
N GLU A 46 14.50 -12.72 10.19
CA GLU A 46 14.13 -13.57 11.30
C GLU A 46 12.79 -13.19 11.96
N THR A 47 12.35 -11.93 11.84
CA THR A 47 11.13 -11.44 12.51
C THR A 47 10.05 -10.95 11.54
N ARG A 48 10.36 -10.69 10.27
CA ARG A 48 9.43 -10.10 9.29
C ARG A 48 8.12 -10.87 9.18
N MET A 49 8.15 -12.20 9.26
CA MET A 49 6.93 -13.00 9.25
C MET A 49 6.02 -12.71 10.45
N GLY A 50 6.61 -12.63 11.65
CA GLY A 50 5.89 -12.27 12.87
C GLY A 50 5.33 -10.85 12.81
N MET A 51 6.06 -9.90 12.21
CA MET A 51 5.58 -8.54 12.03
C MET A 51 4.30 -8.47 11.18
N PHE A 52 4.23 -9.23 10.09
CA PHE A 52 3.01 -9.31 9.26
C PHE A 52 1.86 -10.00 9.99
N ASP A 53 2.17 -11.03 10.78
CA ASP A 53 1.18 -11.72 11.62
C ASP A 53 0.53 -10.79 12.65
N ASP A 54 1.34 -9.97 13.33
CA ASP A 54 0.86 -8.97 14.29
C ASP A 54 -0.11 -7.97 13.64
N VAL A 55 0.20 -7.52 12.41
CA VAL A 55 -0.69 -6.65 11.63
C VAL A 55 -2.03 -7.33 11.34
N ILE A 56 -2.01 -8.60 10.91
CA ILE A 56 -3.23 -9.38 10.65
C ILE A 56 -4.06 -9.53 11.93
N ILE A 57 -3.43 -9.88 13.05
CA ILE A 57 -4.09 -10.00 14.35
C ILE A 57 -4.75 -8.68 14.74
N GLN A 58 -4.03 -7.56 14.61
CA GLN A 58 -4.56 -6.24 14.93
C GLN A 58 -5.78 -5.88 14.08
N LEU A 59 -5.74 -6.13 12.77
CA LEU A 59 -6.87 -5.86 11.87
C LEU A 59 -8.09 -6.72 12.21
N LEU A 60 -7.90 -8.01 12.49
CA LEU A 60 -8.98 -8.91 12.87
C LEU A 60 -9.60 -8.53 14.22
N ALA A 61 -8.79 -8.09 15.18
CA ALA A 61 -9.27 -7.58 16.46
C ALA A 61 -10.09 -6.29 16.31
N GLN A 62 -9.64 -5.36 15.46
CA GLN A 62 -10.38 -4.14 15.14
C GLN A 62 -11.72 -4.47 14.46
N MET A 63 -11.73 -5.39 13.50
CA MET A 63 -12.95 -5.85 12.84
C MET A 63 -13.95 -6.42 13.86
N ARG A 64 -13.49 -7.25 14.79
CA ARG A 64 -14.34 -7.78 15.88
C ARG A 64 -14.97 -6.67 16.69
N ALA A 65 -14.18 -5.68 17.10
CA ALA A 65 -14.62 -4.57 17.95
C ALA A 65 -15.62 -3.64 17.25
N SER A 66 -15.75 -3.73 15.93
CA SER A 66 -16.75 -2.98 15.15
C SER A 66 -18.02 -3.78 14.85
N LEU A 67 -18.11 -5.05 15.28
CA LEU A 67 -19.28 -5.91 15.09
C LEU A 67 -20.05 -6.07 16.43
N PRO A 68 -21.12 -5.29 16.67
CA PRO A 68 -21.85 -5.32 17.94
C PRO A 68 -22.46 -6.70 18.24
N ASP A 69 -23.03 -7.37 17.22
CA ASP A 69 -23.72 -8.66 17.37
C ASP A 69 -22.80 -9.81 17.82
N VAL A 70 -21.50 -9.71 17.56
CA VAL A 70 -20.51 -10.72 17.98
C VAL A 70 -20.19 -10.57 19.47
N SER A 71 -20.25 -9.35 20.00
CA SER A 71 -19.91 -9.06 21.40
C SER A 71 -21.04 -9.45 22.36
N ASP A 72 -22.30 -9.38 21.89
CA ASP A 72 -23.49 -9.61 22.70
C ASP A 72 -23.99 -11.07 22.67
N ASN A 73 -23.41 -11.94 21.82
CA ASN A 73 -23.81 -13.34 21.67
C ASN A 73 -22.59 -14.30 21.78
N PRO A 74 -22.50 -15.11 22.86
CA PRO A 74 -21.38 -16.04 23.08
C PRO A 74 -21.19 -17.08 21.96
N GLU A 75 -22.26 -17.56 21.32
CA GLU A 75 -22.15 -18.53 20.23
C GLU A 75 -21.56 -17.87 18.97
N MET A 76 -21.97 -16.64 18.69
CA MET A 76 -21.40 -15.82 17.61
C MET A 76 -19.94 -15.49 17.88
N ALA A 77 -19.58 -15.17 19.13
CA ALA A 77 -18.19 -14.95 19.53
C ALA A 77 -17.31 -16.17 19.22
N VAL A 78 -17.75 -17.38 19.59
CA VAL A 78 -17.01 -18.63 19.30
C VAL A 78 -16.91 -18.91 17.79
N ALA A 79 -17.99 -18.68 17.04
CA ALA A 79 -17.98 -18.86 15.59
C ALA A 79 -17.01 -17.88 14.90
N PHE A 80 -17.02 -16.62 15.35
CA PHE A 80 -16.12 -15.57 14.88
C PHE A 80 -14.66 -15.90 15.20
N ASP A 81 -14.35 -16.31 16.44
CA ASP A 81 -13.00 -16.69 16.86
C ASP A 81 -12.42 -17.81 15.99
N ARG A 82 -13.24 -18.82 15.70
CA ARG A 82 -12.84 -19.90 14.79
C ARG A 82 -12.62 -19.42 13.36
N HIS A 83 -13.39 -18.43 12.91
CA HIS A 83 -13.20 -17.85 11.58
C HIS A 83 -11.94 -16.99 11.51
N VAL A 84 -11.68 -16.16 12.52
CA VAL A 84 -10.45 -15.37 12.67
C VAL A 84 -9.22 -16.26 12.59
N GLU A 85 -9.19 -17.37 13.34
CA GLU A 85 -8.04 -18.27 13.30
C GLU A 85 -7.83 -18.88 11.91
N ARG A 86 -8.91 -19.28 11.23
CA ARG A 86 -8.81 -19.77 9.84
C ARG A 86 -8.29 -18.70 8.88
N VAL A 87 -8.78 -17.46 9.01
CA VAL A 87 -8.33 -16.34 8.17
C VAL A 87 -6.85 -16.10 8.41
N ARG A 88 -6.42 -15.95 9.67
CA ARG A 88 -5.02 -15.76 10.03
C ARG A 88 -4.14 -16.89 9.49
N ALA A 89 -4.48 -18.15 9.77
CA ALA A 89 -3.69 -19.30 9.32
C ALA A 89 -3.57 -19.35 7.80
N THR A 90 -4.68 -19.15 7.07
CA THR A 90 -4.68 -19.12 5.60
C THR A 90 -3.84 -17.95 5.07
N SER A 91 -3.97 -16.76 5.65
CA SER A 91 -3.19 -15.59 5.24
C SER A 91 -1.69 -15.80 5.44
N MET A 92 -1.29 -16.39 6.57
CA MET A 92 0.12 -16.65 6.87
C MET A 92 0.71 -17.75 5.97
N GLU A 93 -0.07 -18.79 5.66
CA GLU A 93 0.34 -19.82 4.69
C GLU A 93 0.59 -19.22 3.30
N VAL A 94 -0.35 -18.41 2.80
CA VAL A 94 -0.20 -17.73 1.51
C VAL A 94 1.00 -16.78 1.55
N LEU A 95 1.12 -15.96 2.59
CA LEU A 95 2.22 -15.00 2.73
C LEU A 95 3.58 -15.72 2.73
N ALA A 96 3.71 -16.86 3.41
CA ALA A 96 4.95 -17.62 3.44
C ALA A 96 5.44 -18.03 2.04
N GLY A 97 4.52 -18.34 1.12
CA GLY A 97 4.87 -18.66 -0.27
C GLY A 97 5.30 -17.45 -1.12
N HIS A 98 5.02 -16.22 -0.66
CA HIS A 98 5.23 -15.00 -1.44
C HIS A 98 6.19 -14.00 -0.80
N LEU A 99 6.53 -14.17 0.48
CA LEU A 99 7.23 -13.17 1.28
C LEU A 99 8.58 -12.78 0.66
N ASP A 100 9.40 -13.74 0.25
CA ASP A 100 10.70 -13.46 -0.35
C ASP A 100 10.58 -12.63 -1.63
N SER A 101 9.59 -12.95 -2.47
CA SER A 101 9.33 -12.20 -3.70
C SER A 101 8.83 -10.78 -3.41
N LEU A 102 8.03 -10.58 -2.36
CA LEU A 102 7.57 -9.27 -1.95
C LEU A 102 8.74 -8.43 -1.42
N MET A 103 9.61 -9.00 -0.59
CA MET A 103 10.78 -8.33 -0.06
C MET A 103 11.77 -7.95 -1.17
N GLU A 104 12.06 -8.84 -2.11
CA GLU A 104 12.92 -8.53 -3.26
C GLU A 104 12.31 -7.44 -4.13
N SER A 105 10.98 -7.46 -4.33
CA SER A 105 10.29 -6.43 -5.11
C SER A 105 10.36 -5.05 -4.42
N MET A 106 10.35 -5.00 -3.08
CA MET A 106 10.60 -3.76 -2.33
C MET A 106 12.04 -3.27 -2.51
N VAL A 107 13.03 -4.17 -2.53
CA VAL A 107 14.42 -3.81 -2.81
C VAL A 107 14.56 -3.16 -4.19
N VAL A 108 13.99 -3.78 -5.22
CA VAL A 108 13.98 -3.22 -6.59
C VAL A 108 13.31 -1.84 -6.60
N ALA A 109 12.12 -1.73 -6.00
CA ALA A 109 11.40 -0.47 -5.97
C ALA A 109 12.18 0.65 -5.27
N TYR A 110 12.89 0.35 -4.17
CA TYR A 110 13.75 1.33 -3.50
C TYR A 110 14.94 1.75 -4.35
N ALA A 111 15.59 0.79 -5.03
CA ALA A 111 16.73 1.08 -5.90
C ALA A 111 16.35 1.90 -7.15
N GLU A 112 15.11 1.76 -7.65
CA GLU A 112 14.60 2.54 -8.78
C GLU A 112 14.07 3.92 -8.37
N GLN A 113 13.48 4.03 -7.18
CA GLN A 113 12.75 5.23 -6.75
C GLN A 113 13.63 6.30 -6.10
N PHE A 114 14.75 5.90 -5.49
CA PHE A 114 15.64 6.79 -4.75
C PHE A 114 17.01 6.90 -5.43
N THR A 115 17.63 8.08 -5.34
CA THR A 115 19.02 8.22 -5.79
C THR A 115 19.97 7.50 -4.84
N ILE A 116 21.20 7.24 -5.30
CA ILE A 116 22.23 6.63 -4.46
C ILE A 116 22.53 7.48 -3.21
N GLU A 117 22.52 8.81 -3.31
CA GLU A 117 22.75 9.70 -2.17
C GLU A 117 21.60 9.63 -1.15
N GLU A 118 20.36 9.50 -1.62
CA GLU A 118 19.18 9.34 -0.75
C GLU A 118 19.22 7.99 -0.03
N LEU A 119 19.55 6.90 -0.74
CA LEU A 119 19.74 5.58 -0.15
C LEU A 119 20.88 5.60 0.88
N GLN A 120 22.01 6.24 0.58
CA GLN A 120 23.11 6.40 1.53
C GLN A 120 22.70 7.20 2.78
N GLY A 121 21.94 8.28 2.59
CA GLY A 121 21.42 9.10 3.68
C GLY A 121 20.48 8.31 4.60
N LEU A 122 19.53 7.58 4.00
CA LEU A 122 18.61 6.72 4.73
C LEU A 122 19.35 5.61 5.47
N HIS A 123 20.25 4.91 4.78
CA HIS A 123 21.08 3.86 5.36
C HIS A 123 21.92 4.40 6.54
N SER A 124 22.55 5.56 6.38
CA SER A 124 23.32 6.19 7.45
C SER A 124 22.47 6.52 8.67
N PHE A 125 21.24 7.02 8.46
CA PHE A 125 20.31 7.31 9.56
C PHE A 125 19.88 6.04 10.29
N ILE A 126 19.41 5.01 9.56
CA ILE A 126 18.89 3.79 10.20
C ILE A 126 19.98 3.06 10.99
N MET A 127 21.24 3.15 10.58
CA MET A 127 22.37 2.55 11.30
C MET A 127 22.72 3.28 12.62
N THR A 128 22.12 4.44 12.90
CA THR A 128 22.24 5.08 14.22
C THR A 128 21.34 4.40 15.26
N PRO A 129 21.65 4.50 16.57
CA PRO A 129 20.75 4.03 17.63
C PRO A 129 19.36 4.67 17.55
N GLU A 130 19.28 5.95 17.20
CA GLU A 130 18.03 6.69 17.05
C GLU A 130 17.23 6.18 15.85
N GLY A 131 17.88 5.90 14.71
CA GLY A 131 17.26 5.35 13.52
C GLY A 131 16.73 3.93 13.72
N HIS A 132 17.53 3.04 14.32
CA HIS A 132 17.07 1.71 14.73
C HIS A 132 15.88 1.81 15.68
N GLY A 133 15.97 2.67 16.70
CA GLY A 133 14.88 2.88 17.64
C GLY A 133 13.63 3.51 16.99
N PHE A 134 13.79 4.32 15.94
CA PHE A 134 12.67 4.85 15.17
C PHE A 134 11.96 3.75 14.38
N LEU A 135 12.70 2.91 13.65
CA LEU A 135 12.15 1.81 12.87
C LEU A 135 11.42 0.79 13.77
N ALA A 136 12.05 0.37 14.87
CA ALA A 136 11.49 -0.61 15.79
C ALA A 136 10.16 -0.16 16.41
N ARG A 137 9.98 1.16 16.64
CA ARG A 137 8.77 1.73 17.24
C ARG A 137 7.68 2.08 16.23
N MET A 138 7.97 1.98 14.92
CA MET A 138 6.99 2.38 13.91
C MET A 138 5.73 1.50 13.93
N SER A 139 5.90 0.20 14.16
CA SER A 139 4.78 -0.73 14.38
C SER A 139 4.00 -0.38 15.66
N GLU A 140 4.69 0.01 16.74
CA GLU A 140 4.07 0.40 18.01
C GLU A 140 3.19 1.66 17.89
N VAL A 141 3.56 2.61 17.02
CA VAL A 141 2.75 3.81 16.76
C VAL A 141 1.38 3.43 16.23
N ASN A 142 1.30 2.47 15.30
CA ASN A 142 0.02 1.98 14.76
C ASN A 142 -0.77 1.15 15.79
N GLY A 143 -0.08 0.50 16.73
CA GLY A 143 -0.68 -0.19 17.88
C GLY A 143 -1.07 0.74 19.04
N HIS A 144 -0.75 2.03 18.96
CA HIS A 144 -0.95 2.96 20.06
C HIS A 144 -2.46 3.14 20.38
N PRO A 145 -2.89 3.10 21.66
CA PRO A 145 -4.31 3.19 22.03
C PRO A 145 -5.04 4.42 21.50
N ALA A 146 -4.34 5.56 21.37
CA ALA A 146 -4.93 6.77 20.80
C ALA A 146 -5.28 6.61 19.32
N PHE A 147 -4.41 5.95 18.54
CA PHE A 147 -4.67 5.66 17.14
C PHE A 147 -5.80 4.63 17.02
N ALA A 148 -5.72 3.52 17.79
CA ALA A 148 -6.74 2.48 17.80
C ALA A 148 -8.14 3.03 18.12
N LYS A 149 -8.26 3.92 19.12
CA LYS A 149 -9.53 4.57 19.48
C LYS A 149 -10.09 5.43 18.34
N ALA A 150 -9.24 6.25 17.71
CA ALA A 150 -9.67 7.06 16.58
C ALA A 150 -10.09 6.21 15.38
N ASN A 151 -9.31 5.16 15.08
CA ASN A 151 -9.58 4.24 13.99
C ASN A 151 -10.86 3.42 14.22
N GLN A 152 -11.18 3.06 15.47
CA GLN A 152 -12.40 2.35 15.80
C GLN A 152 -13.65 3.19 15.50
N ALA A 153 -13.64 4.47 15.88
CA ALA A 153 -14.75 5.38 15.57
C ALA A 153 -14.93 5.52 14.05
N TYR A 154 -13.83 5.72 13.32
CA TYR A 154 -13.84 5.73 11.86
C TYR A 154 -14.43 4.43 11.26
N MET A 155 -14.02 3.26 11.76
CA MET A 155 -14.48 1.97 11.25
C MET A 155 -15.97 1.74 11.51
N GLN A 156 -16.48 2.14 12.68
CA GLN A 156 -17.92 2.08 12.99
C GLN A 156 -18.73 2.94 12.02
N ASP A 157 -18.32 4.18 11.79
CA ASP A 157 -18.97 5.09 10.84
C ASP A 157 -18.91 4.56 9.40
N TYR A 158 -17.79 3.95 9.02
CA TYR A 158 -17.60 3.34 7.70
C TYR A 158 -18.55 2.14 7.51
N LEU A 159 -18.55 1.19 8.44
CA LEU A 159 -19.38 -0.02 8.35
C LEU A 159 -20.88 0.28 8.41
N ALA A 160 -21.30 1.30 9.16
CA ALA A 160 -22.69 1.75 9.19
C ALA A 160 -23.21 2.20 7.80
N LYS A 161 -22.32 2.67 6.92
CA LYS A 161 -22.66 3.12 5.56
C LYS A 161 -22.62 2.01 4.51
N MET A 162 -21.91 0.92 4.79
CA MET A 162 -21.68 -0.17 3.82
C MET A 162 -22.97 -0.81 3.27
N PRO A 163 -24.00 -1.10 4.08
CA PRO A 163 -25.25 -1.66 3.55
C PRO A 163 -25.90 -0.78 2.47
N GLY A 164 -25.85 0.54 2.64
CA GLY A 164 -26.39 1.48 1.65
C GLY A 164 -25.61 1.46 0.34
N LEU A 165 -24.28 1.33 0.40
CA LEU A 165 -23.45 1.22 -0.80
C LEU A 165 -23.66 -0.12 -1.54
N VAL A 166 -23.88 -1.22 -0.81
CA VAL A 166 -24.20 -2.51 -1.43
C VAL A 166 -25.55 -2.47 -2.13
N GLU A 167 -26.55 -1.81 -1.54
CA GLU A 167 -27.85 -1.61 -2.17
C GLU A 167 -27.73 -0.77 -3.44
N GLN A 168 -26.95 0.32 -3.38
CA GLN A 168 -26.71 1.18 -4.51
C GLN A 168 -26.04 0.43 -5.66
N LEU A 169 -25.01 -0.38 -5.37
CA LEU A 169 -24.36 -1.21 -6.39
C LEU A 169 -25.35 -2.18 -7.05
N ARG A 170 -26.26 -2.79 -6.27
CA ARG A 170 -27.30 -3.68 -6.83
C ARG A 170 -28.22 -2.90 -7.77
N ALA A 171 -28.70 -1.74 -7.35
CA ALA A 171 -29.56 -0.88 -8.17
C ALA A 171 -28.88 -0.42 -9.47
N ASP A 172 -27.59 -0.05 -9.40
CA ASP A 172 -26.82 0.35 -10.58
C ASP A 172 -26.68 -0.80 -11.59
N VAL A 173 -26.40 -2.02 -11.11
CA VAL A 173 -26.32 -3.22 -11.95
C VAL A 173 -27.67 -3.56 -12.58
N GLU A 174 -28.77 -3.47 -11.83
CA GLU A 174 -30.13 -3.70 -12.34
C GLU A 174 -30.50 -2.68 -13.42
N LYS A 175 -30.16 -1.41 -13.21
CA LYS A 175 -30.39 -0.34 -14.19
C LYS A 175 -29.63 -0.60 -15.50
N ILE A 176 -28.35 -0.95 -15.43
CA ILE A 176 -27.53 -1.28 -16.61
C ILE A 176 -28.13 -2.47 -17.37
N ASN A 177 -28.59 -3.48 -16.66
CA ASN A 177 -29.19 -4.66 -17.28
C ASN A 177 -30.57 -4.37 -17.88
N GLY A 178 -31.37 -3.48 -17.26
CA GLY A 178 -32.67 -3.03 -17.78
C GLY A 178 -32.54 -2.15 -19.03
N GLU A 179 -31.57 -1.23 -19.07
CA GLU A 179 -31.29 -0.37 -20.23
C GLU A 179 -30.83 -1.17 -21.46
N LYS A 180 -30.11 -2.29 -21.26
CA LYS A 180 -29.70 -3.19 -22.35
C LYS A 180 -30.86 -3.98 -22.98
N ILE A 181 -31.97 -4.18 -22.26
CA ILE A 181 -33.13 -4.97 -22.74
C ILE A 181 -34.16 -4.08 -23.46
N GLY A 182 -34.21 -2.77 -23.17
CA GLY A 182 -35.16 -1.82 -23.76
C GLY A 182 -34.68 -1.04 -24.99
N GLY A 183 -33.51 -1.39 -25.54
CA GLY A 183 -32.84 -0.66 -26.63
C GLY A 183 -32.84 -1.35 -28.00
N GLU A 184 -33.60 -2.44 -28.18
CA GLU A 184 -33.90 -3.06 -29.49
C GLU A 184 -35.30 -2.66 -29.99
#